data_AF-A0A1Q3LE83-F1
#
_entry.id   AF-A0A1Q3LE83-F1
#
_cell.length_a   1.000
_cell.length_b   1.000
_cell.length_c   1.000
_cell.angle_alpha   90.00
_cell.angle_beta   90.00
_cell.angle_gamma   90.00
#
_symmetry.space_group_name_H-M   'P 1'
#
loop_
_entity.id
_entity.type
_entity.pdbx_description
1 polymer ?
#
loop_
_entity_poly.entity_id
_entity_poly.type
_entity_poly.pdbx_seq_one_letter_code
_entity_poly.pdbx_strand_id
1 'polypeptide(L)'
;MAAGDAEYSALASAMDEHAPACRDVPYFVADPHLIDNDLKADLRSLCHGCPLFDLCDAYARRARPKAGFWAGRYYINATKESS
;
A
#
# COMPACT_ATOMS: atom_id res chain seq x y z
N MET A 1 19.71 -3.63 8.37
CA MET A 1 18.78 -2.97 7.44
C MET A 1 17.53 -3.82 7.38
N ALA A 2 16.35 -3.23 7.55
CA ALA A 2 15.10 -3.98 7.39
C ALA A 2 14.90 -4.37 5.92
N ALA A 3 14.13 -5.43 5.65
CA ALA A 3 13.77 -5.75 4.28
C ALA A 3 12.94 -4.60 3.68
N GLY A 4 13.30 -4.12 2.49
CA GLY A 4 12.59 -3.04 1.80
C GLY A 4 13.06 -1.61 2.11
N ASP A 5 14.14 -1.41 2.86
CA ASP A 5 14.64 -0.08 3.25
C ASP A 5 15.06 0.77 2.04
N ALA A 6 15.77 0.16 1.09
CA ALA A 6 16.19 0.82 -0.15
C ALA A 6 14.98 1.20 -1.03
N GLU A 7 14.01 0.29 -1.14
CA GLU A 7 12.78 0.50 -1.89
C GLU A 7 11.91 1.59 -1.25
N TYR A 8 11.87 1.63 0.09
CA TYR A 8 11.20 2.70 0.82
C TYR A 8 11.87 4.04 0.60
N SER A 9 13.21 4.10 0.63
CA SER A 9 13.94 5.35 0.37
C SER A 9 13.66 5.90 -1.03
N ALA A 10 13.61 5.03 -2.05
CA ALA A 10 13.27 5.42 -3.41
C ALA A 10 11.81 5.91 -3.51
N LEU A 11 10.88 5.18 -2.89
CA LEU A 11 9.47 5.56 -2.83
C LEU A 11 9.28 6.90 -2.11
N ALA A 12 9.92 7.10 -0.95
CA ALA A 12 9.83 8.31 -0.15
C ALA A 12 10.35 9.53 -0.92
N SER A 13 11.43 9.36 -1.68
CA SER A 13 11.97 10.42 -2.54
C SER A 13 10.97 10.78 -3.65
N ALA A 14 10.39 9.79 -4.31
CA ALA A 14 9.41 10.04 -5.37
C ALA A 14 8.09 10.65 -4.86
N MET A 15 7.70 10.36 -3.61
CA MET A 15 6.52 10.97 -2.96
C MET A 15 6.69 12.47 -2.69
N ASP A 16 7.91 12.96 -2.56
CA ASP A 16 8.21 14.39 -2.43
C ASP A 16 7.93 15.14 -3.74
N GLU A 17 8.29 14.51 -4.87
CA GLU A 17 8.11 15.06 -6.21
C GLU A 17 6.68 14.88 -6.74
N HIS A 18 6.05 13.76 -6.39
CA HIS A 18 4.73 13.37 -6.88
C HIS A 18 3.83 12.95 -5.73
N ALA A 19 2.82 13.76 -5.43
CA ALA A 19 1.82 13.40 -4.43
C ALA A 19 1.11 12.09 -4.85
N PRO A 20 1.08 11.06 -3.99
CA PRO A 20 0.39 9.81 -4.31
C PRO A 20 -1.11 10.04 -4.41
N ALA A 21 -1.75 9.41 -5.40
CA ALA A 21 -3.19 9.53 -5.62
C ALA A 21 -4.02 9.02 -4.41
N CYS A 22 -3.44 8.16 -3.58
CA CYS A 22 -4.08 7.61 -2.39
C CYS A 22 -3.96 8.48 -1.13
N ARG A 23 -3.25 9.62 -1.17
CA ARG A 23 -2.91 10.44 0.03
C ARG A 23 -4.13 10.79 0.89
N ASP A 24 -5.22 11.20 0.24
CA ASP A 24 -6.43 11.70 0.92
C ASP A 24 -7.57 10.67 0.90
N VAL A 25 -7.25 9.39 0.62
CA VAL A 25 -8.23 8.31 0.56
C VAL A 25 -8.10 7.42 1.79
N PRO A 26 -8.99 7.57 2.81
CA PRO A 26 -8.83 6.91 4.10
C PRO A 26 -8.87 5.38 4.01
N TYR A 27 -9.50 4.84 2.98
CA TYR A 27 -9.66 3.40 2.77
C TYR A 27 -8.34 2.65 2.49
N PHE A 28 -7.25 3.35 2.14
CA PHE A 28 -5.94 2.74 1.95
C PHE A 28 -5.27 2.29 3.26
N VAL A 29 -5.66 2.90 4.38
CA VAL A 29 -5.18 2.54 5.73
C VAL A 29 -6.28 1.90 6.59
N ALA A 30 -7.50 1.79 6.05
CA ALA A 30 -8.63 1.18 6.74
C ALA A 30 -8.44 -0.33 6.89
N ASP A 31 -9.16 -0.88 7.87
CA ASP A 31 -9.26 -2.31 8.06
C ASP A 31 -9.95 -2.98 6.84
N PRO A 32 -9.38 -4.04 6.26
CA PRO A 32 -9.94 -4.66 5.07
C PRO A 32 -11.32 -5.29 5.29
N HIS A 33 -11.73 -5.57 6.54
CA HIS A 33 -13.10 -6.01 6.84
C HIS A 33 -14.15 -4.93 6.61
N LEU A 34 -13.76 -3.65 6.57
CA LEU A 34 -14.63 -2.50 6.27
C LEU A 34 -14.72 -2.21 4.77
N ILE A 35 -14.00 -2.96 3.94
CA ILE A 35 -13.86 -2.73 2.51
C ILE A 35 -14.59 -3.85 1.76
N ASP A 36 -15.68 -3.51 1.09
CA ASP A 36 -16.37 -4.46 0.21
C ASP A 36 -15.65 -4.62 -1.14
N ASN A 37 -16.13 -5.55 -1.98
CA ASN A 37 -15.48 -5.88 -3.24
C ASN A 37 -15.52 -4.76 -4.29
N ASP A 38 -16.56 -3.93 -4.28
CA ASP A 38 -16.72 -2.81 -5.21
C ASP A 38 -15.71 -1.72 -4.86
N LEU A 39 -15.70 -1.31 -3.58
CA LEU A 39 -14.72 -0.36 -3.06
C LEU A 39 -13.28 -0.85 -3.28
N LYS A 40 -13.01 -2.14 -3.10
CA LYS A 40 -11.69 -2.72 -3.38
C LYS A 40 -11.29 -2.59 -4.86
N ALA A 41 -12.23 -2.71 -5.79
CA ALA A 41 -11.99 -2.54 -7.21
C ALA A 41 -11.68 -1.07 -7.55
N ASP A 42 -12.36 -0.11 -6.92
CA ASP A 42 -12.05 1.32 -7.04
C ASP A 42 -10.66 1.65 -6.52
N LEU A 43 -10.30 1.18 -5.32
CA LEU A 43 -8.97 1.41 -4.74
C LEU A 43 -7.87 0.80 -5.61
N ARG A 44 -8.11 -0.38 -6.17
CA ARG A 44 -7.21 -1.02 -7.12
C ARG A 44 -7.04 -0.17 -8.38
N SER A 45 -8.12 0.35 -8.94
CA SER A 45 -8.09 1.21 -10.13
C SER A 45 -7.31 2.50 -9.86
N LEU A 46 -7.53 3.14 -8.71
CA LEU A 46 -6.78 4.31 -8.26
C LEU A 46 -5.28 4.01 -8.10
N CYS A 47 -4.95 2.85 -7.52
CA CYS A 47 -3.57 2.36 -7.43
C CYS A 47 -2.91 2.26 -8.80
N HIS A 48 -3.57 1.60 -9.76
CA HIS A 48 -3.01 1.39 -11.10
C HIS A 48 -2.82 2.68 -11.89
N GLY A 49 -3.59 3.73 -11.60
CA GLY A 49 -3.41 5.06 -12.19
C GLY A 49 -2.33 5.91 -11.52
N CYS A 50 -1.76 5.47 -10.39
CA CYS A 50 -0.79 6.26 -9.64
C CYS A 50 0.61 6.17 -10.28
N PRO A 51 1.32 7.31 -10.48
CA PRO A 51 2.68 7.29 -11.03
C PRO A 51 3.69 6.58 -10.13
N LEU A 52 3.38 6.41 -8.84
CA LEU A 52 4.22 5.73 -7.87
C LEU A 52 3.94 4.22 -7.79
N PHE A 53 3.11 3.66 -8.67
CA PHE A 53 2.66 2.27 -8.60
C PHE A 53 3.83 1.28 -8.51
N ASP A 54 4.82 1.38 -9.40
CA ASP A 54 5.94 0.45 -9.45
C ASP A 54 6.82 0.52 -8.19
N LEU A 55 7.03 1.72 -7.65
CA LEU A 55 7.77 1.92 -6.40
C LEU A 55 7.02 1.37 -5.20
N CYS A 56 5.69 1.56 -5.16
CA CYS A 56 4.82 0.95 -4.15
C CYS A 56 4.85 -0.58 -4.25
N ASP A 57 4.81 -1.17 -5.45
CA ASP A 57 4.87 -2.62 -5.67
C ASP A 57 6.21 -3.20 -5.21
N ALA A 58 7.32 -2.55 -5.58
CA ALA A 58 8.67 -2.95 -5.19
C ALA A 58 8.83 -2.96 -3.67
N TYR A 59 8.47 -1.86 -3.01
CA TYR A 59 8.49 -1.79 -1.54
C TYR A 59 7.59 -2.85 -0.92
N ALA A 60 6.33 -2.96 -1.35
CA ALA A 60 5.37 -3.86 -0.72
C ALA A 60 5.77 -5.34 -0.83
N ARG A 61 6.35 -5.76 -1.96
CA ARG A 61 6.86 -7.13 -2.12
C ARG A 61 8.05 -7.44 -1.22
N ARG A 62 8.90 -6.46 -0.96
CA ARG A 62 10.15 -6.60 -0.21
C ARG A 62 9.94 -6.47 1.29
N ALA A 63 9.28 -5.38 1.70
CA ALA A 63 8.99 -5.09 3.10
C ALA A 63 7.86 -5.94 3.68
N ARG A 64 6.93 -6.43 2.83
CA ARG A 64 5.69 -7.11 3.25
C ARG A 64 4.99 -6.34 4.39
N PRO A 65 4.42 -5.15 4.10
CA PRO A 65 3.79 -4.30 5.10
C PRO A 65 2.81 -5.07 5.99
N LYS A 66 2.72 -4.69 7.27
CA LYS A 66 1.83 -5.38 8.22
C LYS A 66 0.35 -5.11 7.97
N ALA A 67 0.04 -3.96 7.36
CA ALA A 67 -1.31 -3.49 7.13
C ALA A 67 -1.38 -2.58 5.89
N GLY A 68 -2.60 -2.34 5.42
CA GLY A 68 -2.93 -1.34 4.40
C GLY A 68 -3.01 -1.88 2.97
N PHE A 69 -3.43 -1.01 2.06
CA PHE A 69 -3.55 -1.29 0.63
C PHE A 69 -2.33 -0.75 -0.13
N TRP A 70 -1.59 -1.65 -0.77
CA TRP A 70 -0.35 -1.33 -1.47
C TRP A 70 -0.34 -1.93 -2.86
N ALA A 71 -0.16 -1.08 -3.88
CA ALA A 71 -0.07 -1.48 -5.28
C ALA A 71 -1.17 -2.47 -5.71
N GLY A 72 -2.42 -2.13 -5.40
CA GLY A 72 -3.59 -2.93 -5.78
C GLY A 72 -3.88 -4.14 -4.88
N ARG A 73 -3.20 -4.30 -3.73
CA ARG A 73 -3.35 -5.47 -2.84
C ARG A 73 -3.44 -5.05 -1.37
N TYR A 74 -4.35 -5.67 -0.63
CA TYR A 74 -4.34 -5.58 0.83
C TYR A 74 -3.25 -6.46 1.41
N TYR A 75 -2.48 -5.88 2.31
CA TYR A 75 -1.57 -6.59 3.19
C TYR A 75 -2.21 -6.67 4.57
N ILE A 76 -2.40 -7.90 5.03
CA ILE A 76 -2.74 -8.21 6.41
C ILE A 76 -1.68 -9.17 6.91
N ASN A 77 -0.80 -8.69 7.76
CA ASN A 77 -0.03 -9.62 8.56
C ASN A 77 -0.79 -9.76 9.86
N ALA A 78 -1.69 -10.75 9.90
CA ALA A 78 -2.31 -11.17 11.13
C ALA A 78 -1.18 -11.47 12.12
N THR A 79 -1.00 -10.60 13.11
CA THR A 79 -0.47 -11.09 14.38
C THR A 79 -1.44 -12.18 14.77
N LYS A 80 -1.03 -13.44 14.63
CA LYS A 80 -1.72 -14.55 15.27
C LYS A 80 -1.63 -14.30 16.78
N GLU A 81 -2.51 -13.47 17.33
CA GLU A 81 -2.90 -13.61 18.72
C GLU A 81 -3.76 -14.86 18.77
N SER A 82 -3.08 -15.97 19.02
CA SER A 82 -3.70 -17.17 19.56
C SER A 82 -4.07 -16.79 21.00
N SER A 83 -5.36 -16.79 21.32
CA SER A 83 -5.87 -16.84 22.69
C SER A 83 -7.12 -17.70 22.69
#